data_AF-A0A955WA23-F1
#
_entry.id   AF-A0A955WA23-F1
#
_cell.length_a   1.000
_cell.length_b   1.000
_cell.length_c   1.000
_cell.angle_alpha   90.00
_cell.angle_beta   90.00
_cell.angle_gamma   90.00
#
_symmetry.space_group_name_H-M   'P 1'
#
loop_
_entity.id
_entity.type
_entity.pdbx_description
1 polymer ?
#
loop_
_entity_poly.entity_id
_entity_poly.type
_entity_poly.pdbx_seq_one_letter_code
_entity_poly.pdbx_strand_id
1 'polypeptide(L)'
;ALLAAEAERLGYQNDPLVVQAREQAMREEMLRELVDARVQRAEVTDEAIEAYYQAHLSEYNQPAQVRALHIVVRTRAEAQRYLQQLRGQADIAPFRAVAEAHNIDDTRERGGDLLFFGMEGEGPPQAVREAAFALARIGDVSPEVIESPMGFHIVRLTGRRAALERSLADVEGPIRNAIWAEQREQARQRLLDELRGEAQIEEHVDVLDSLQLDPPRPVAPTDPEPTSPAGAESETEAP
;
A
#
# COMPACT_ATOMS: atom_id res chain seq x y z
N ALA A 1 29.24 13.76 -13.72
CA ALA A 1 30.46 13.80 -14.56
C ALA A 1 31.62 14.50 -13.85
N LEU A 2 31.54 15.81 -13.54
CA LEU A 2 32.64 16.54 -12.88
C LEU A 2 33.02 16.01 -11.49
N LEU A 3 32.03 15.68 -10.65
CA LEU A 3 32.28 15.11 -9.32
C LEU A 3 32.91 13.70 -9.36
N ALA A 4 32.60 12.91 -10.39
CA ALA A 4 33.20 11.59 -10.58
C ALA A 4 34.67 11.71 -11.00
N ALA A 5 34.97 12.65 -11.91
CA ALA A 5 36.35 12.94 -12.31
C ALA A 5 37.19 13.51 -11.15
N GLU A 6 36.60 14.32 -10.28
CA GLU A 6 37.29 14.81 -9.07
C GLU A 6 37.51 13.69 -8.06
N ALA A 7 36.54 12.78 -7.87
CA ALA A 7 36.72 11.59 -7.04
C ALA A 7 37.84 10.67 -7.56
N GLU A 8 37.99 10.54 -8.89
CA GLU A 8 39.10 9.81 -9.52
C GLU A 8 40.45 10.49 -9.29
N ARG A 9 40.50 11.83 -9.38
CA ARG A 9 41.69 12.64 -9.10
C ARG A 9 42.12 12.53 -7.64
N LEU A 10 41.16 12.46 -6.72
CA LEU A 10 41.36 12.27 -5.28
C LEU A 10 41.72 10.81 -4.92
N GLY A 11 41.66 9.88 -5.87
CA GLY A 11 42.08 8.49 -5.68
C GLY A 11 41.06 7.62 -4.95
N TYR A 12 39.80 8.05 -4.83
CA TYR A 12 38.75 7.32 -4.12
C TYR A 12 38.48 5.92 -4.69
N GLN A 13 38.79 5.67 -5.96
CA GLN A 13 38.74 4.35 -6.59
C GLN A 13 39.67 3.31 -5.96
N ASN A 14 40.68 3.76 -5.20
CA ASN A 14 41.63 2.92 -4.47
C ASN A 14 41.34 2.89 -2.97
N ASP A 15 40.36 3.66 -2.49
CA ASP A 15 39.94 3.63 -1.09
C ASP A 15 39.40 2.23 -0.76
N PRO A 16 39.85 1.59 0.33
CA PRO A 16 39.43 0.23 0.68
C PRO A 16 37.91 0.04 0.77
N LEU A 17 37.16 1.04 1.25
CA LEU A 17 35.70 0.95 1.34
C LEU A 17 35.05 1.02 -0.04
N VAL A 18 35.58 1.85 -0.93
CA VAL A 18 35.07 1.96 -2.32
C VAL A 18 35.39 0.69 -3.11
N VAL A 19 36.59 0.13 -2.93
CA VAL A 19 36.98 -1.14 -3.55
C VAL A 19 36.07 -2.27 -3.05
N GLN A 20 35.85 -2.38 -1.74
CA GLN A 20 34.97 -3.39 -1.15
C GLN A 20 33.52 -3.24 -1.64
N ALA A 21 32.97 -2.02 -1.64
CA ALA A 21 31.61 -1.77 -2.11
C ALA A 21 31.46 -2.10 -3.60
N ARG A 22 32.46 -1.77 -4.42
CA ARG A 22 32.49 -2.13 -5.86
C ARG A 22 32.53 -3.64 -6.05
N GLU A 23 33.38 -4.35 -5.32
CA GLU A 23 33.46 -5.81 -5.40
C GLU A 23 32.16 -6.50 -4.95
N GLN A 24 31.53 -6.01 -3.89
CA GLN A 24 30.23 -6.50 -3.44
C GLN A 24 29.14 -6.26 -4.50
N ALA A 25 29.03 -5.03 -5.01
CA ALA A 25 28.07 -4.69 -6.06
C ALA A 25 28.29 -5.53 -7.33
N MET A 26 29.54 -5.70 -7.76
CA MET A 26 29.88 -6.56 -8.90
C MET A 26 29.52 -8.02 -8.61
N ARG A 27 29.82 -8.54 -7.42
CA ARG A 27 29.47 -9.93 -7.05
C ARG A 27 27.96 -10.15 -7.07
N GLU A 28 27.19 -9.24 -6.48
CA GLU A 28 25.73 -9.30 -6.47
C GLU A 28 25.16 -9.25 -7.89
N GLU A 29 25.69 -8.37 -8.74
CA GLU A 29 25.26 -8.27 -10.14
C GLU A 29 25.61 -9.54 -10.93
N MET A 30 26.82 -10.08 -10.78
CA MET A 30 27.23 -11.33 -11.43
C MET A 30 26.38 -12.52 -10.95
N LEU A 31 26.02 -12.57 -9.67
CA LEU A 31 25.12 -13.60 -9.14
C LEU A 31 23.71 -13.46 -9.71
N ARG A 32 23.21 -12.23 -9.84
CA ARG A 32 21.92 -11.94 -10.47
C ARG A 32 21.91 -12.38 -11.93
N GLU A 33 22.92 -12.01 -12.71
CA GLU A 33 23.08 -12.43 -14.10
C GLU A 33 23.19 -13.96 -14.22
N LEU A 34 23.92 -14.62 -13.32
CA LEU A 34 24.06 -16.08 -13.32
C LEU A 34 22.71 -16.78 -13.07
N VAL A 35 21.89 -16.24 -12.17
CA VAL A 35 20.52 -16.70 -11.95
C VAL A 35 19.67 -16.42 -13.21
N ASP A 36 19.65 -15.18 -13.70
CA ASP A 36 18.81 -14.76 -14.82
C ASP A 36 19.17 -15.47 -16.14
N ALA A 37 20.45 -15.78 -16.38
CA ALA A 37 20.90 -16.53 -17.54
C ALA A 37 20.48 -18.01 -17.50
N ARG A 38 20.23 -18.56 -16.31
CA ARG A 38 19.78 -19.95 -16.11
C ARG A 38 18.26 -20.08 -16.03
N VAL A 39 17.56 -19.01 -15.68
CA VAL A 39 16.11 -18.95 -15.79
C VAL A 39 15.75 -18.74 -17.26
N GLN A 40 15.41 -19.83 -17.96
CA GLN A 40 14.87 -19.73 -19.31
C GLN A 40 13.61 -18.85 -19.27
N ARG A 41 13.53 -17.92 -20.21
CA ARG A 41 12.33 -17.12 -20.45
C ARG A 41 11.23 -18.08 -20.93
N ALA A 42 10.42 -18.59 -20.01
CA ALA A 42 9.19 -19.24 -20.38
C ALA A 42 8.31 -18.18 -21.04
N GLU A 43 7.88 -18.45 -22.27
CA GLU A 43 6.91 -17.61 -22.95
C GLU A 43 5.61 -17.69 -22.14
N VAL A 44 5.21 -16.57 -21.54
CA VAL A 44 3.89 -16.46 -20.93
C VAL A 44 2.88 -16.53 -22.07
N THR A 45 2.11 -17.62 -22.11
CA THR A 45 1.10 -17.85 -23.16
C THR A 45 -0.17 -17.06 -22.86
N ASP A 46 -0.97 -16.83 -23.90
CA ASP A 46 -2.24 -16.12 -23.75
C ASP A 46 -3.23 -16.91 -22.86
N GLU A 47 -3.19 -18.24 -22.89
CA GLU A 47 -3.99 -19.09 -22.00
C GLU A 47 -3.60 -18.92 -20.53
N ALA A 48 -2.30 -18.75 -20.25
CA ALA A 48 -1.83 -18.49 -18.89
C ALA A 48 -2.28 -17.11 -18.38
N ILE A 49 -2.31 -16.11 -19.28
CA ILE A 49 -2.80 -14.76 -18.98
C ILE A 49 -4.30 -14.78 -18.70
N GLU A 50 -5.10 -15.48 -19.51
CA GLU A 50 -6.53 -15.62 -19.29
C GLU A 50 -6.84 -16.37 -17.98
N ALA A 51 -6.15 -17.48 -17.72
CA ALA A 51 -6.30 -18.22 -16.47
C ALA A 51 -5.96 -17.37 -15.24
N TYR A 52 -4.88 -16.58 -15.32
CA TYR A 52 -4.50 -15.67 -14.24
C TYR A 52 -5.57 -14.58 -14.03
N TYR A 53 -6.07 -13.96 -15.09
CA TYR A 53 -7.11 -12.94 -14.99
C TYR A 53 -8.40 -13.47 -14.37
N GLN A 54 -8.84 -14.68 -14.74
CA GLN A 54 -10.03 -15.30 -14.17
C GLN A 54 -9.83 -15.65 -12.70
N ALA A 55 -8.66 -16.17 -12.32
CA ALA A 55 -8.32 -16.49 -10.94
C ALA A 55 -8.26 -15.24 -10.03
N HIS A 56 -7.90 -14.08 -10.59
CA HIS A 56 -7.74 -12.82 -9.88
C HIS A 56 -8.80 -11.77 -10.28
N LEU A 57 -9.97 -12.22 -10.76
CA LEU A 57 -10.97 -11.34 -11.36
C LEU A 57 -11.44 -10.25 -10.37
N SER A 58 -11.49 -10.54 -9.08
CA SER A 58 -11.86 -9.59 -8.02
C SER A 58 -10.83 -8.47 -7.79
N GLU A 59 -9.58 -8.64 -8.24
CA GLU A 59 -8.55 -7.59 -8.19
C GLU A 59 -8.71 -6.58 -9.33
N TYR A 60 -9.25 -7.04 -10.45
CA TYR A 60 -9.45 -6.24 -11.66
C TYR A 60 -10.88 -5.71 -11.80
N ASN A 61 -11.84 -6.40 -11.19
CA ASN A 61 -13.25 -6.07 -11.22
C ASN A 61 -13.82 -6.02 -9.80
N GLN A 62 -14.10 -4.81 -9.33
CA GLN A 62 -14.77 -4.57 -8.05
C GLN A 62 -16.05 -3.79 -8.32
N PRO A 63 -17.22 -4.30 -7.90
CA PRO A 63 -18.47 -3.57 -8.08
C PRO A 63 -18.45 -2.27 -7.28
N ALA A 64 -19.24 -1.31 -7.71
CA ALA A 64 -19.42 -0.07 -6.96
C ALA A 64 -19.88 -0.36 -5.53
N GLN A 65 -19.34 0.40 -4.56
CA GLN A 65 -19.73 0.29 -3.15
C GLN A 65 -20.13 1.64 -2.59
N VAL A 66 -21.07 1.64 -1.65
CA VAL A 66 -21.43 2.83 -0.89
C VAL A 66 -21.24 2.57 0.60
N ARG A 67 -20.91 3.61 1.34
CA ARG A 67 -20.98 3.63 2.81
C ARG A 67 -22.14 4.51 3.22
N ALA A 68 -22.95 4.02 4.14
CA ALA A 68 -24.10 4.76 4.64
C ALA A 68 -24.23 4.61 6.15
N LEU A 69 -24.90 5.58 6.78
CA LEU A 69 -25.51 5.38 8.08
C LEU A 69 -26.98 5.02 7.89
N HIS A 70 -27.53 4.24 8.81
CA HIS A 70 -28.97 4.05 8.90
C HIS A 70 -29.54 4.26 10.29
N ILE A 71 -30.82 4.60 10.34
CA ILE A 71 -31.64 4.52 11.54
C ILE A 71 -32.74 3.52 11.26
N VAL A 72 -32.82 2.45 12.05
CA VAL A 72 -33.87 1.42 11.93
C VAL A 72 -34.72 1.39 13.20
N VAL A 73 -36.05 1.49 13.03
CA VAL A 73 -37.04 1.52 14.12
C VAL A 73 -38.27 0.67 13.80
N ARG A 74 -39.06 0.34 14.83
CA ARG A 74 -40.20 -0.58 14.69
C ARG A 74 -41.40 0.04 13.99
N THR A 75 -41.59 1.36 14.10
CA THR A 75 -42.78 2.02 13.58
C THR A 75 -42.47 3.06 12.52
N ARG A 76 -43.36 3.16 11.51
CA ARG A 76 -43.26 4.17 10.45
C ARG A 76 -43.31 5.59 11.00
N ALA A 77 -44.10 5.82 12.04
CA ALA A 77 -44.26 7.13 12.66
C ALA A 77 -42.96 7.64 13.31
N GLU A 78 -42.22 6.77 14.01
CA GLU A 78 -40.91 7.12 14.55
C GLU A 78 -39.91 7.44 13.45
N ALA A 79 -39.85 6.61 12.40
CA ALA A 79 -38.96 6.84 11.27
C ALA A 79 -39.30 8.17 10.56
N GLN A 80 -40.59 8.49 10.37
CA GLN A 80 -41.00 9.76 9.78
C GLN A 80 -40.58 10.96 10.63
N ARG A 81 -40.72 10.87 11.96
CA ARG A 81 -40.28 11.91 12.90
C ARG A 81 -38.78 12.17 12.77
N TYR A 82 -37.96 11.11 12.83
CA TYR A 82 -36.51 11.25 12.71
C TYR A 82 -36.09 11.73 11.31
N LEU A 83 -36.77 11.29 10.26
CA LEU A 83 -36.50 11.75 8.90
C LEU A 83 -36.73 13.26 8.78
N GLN A 84 -37.86 13.76 9.29
CA GLN A 84 -38.14 15.20 9.29
C GLN A 84 -37.12 16.00 10.11
N GLN A 85 -36.70 15.47 11.26
CA GLN A 85 -35.68 16.09 12.11
C GLN A 85 -34.32 16.18 11.41
N LEU A 86 -33.91 15.13 10.70
CA LEU A 86 -32.54 14.97 10.19
C LEU A 86 -32.38 15.45 8.74
N ARG A 87 -33.47 15.58 7.99
CA ARG A 87 -33.44 16.04 6.59
C ARG A 87 -32.89 17.47 6.52
N GLY A 88 -31.91 17.66 5.64
CA GLY A 88 -31.27 18.97 5.43
C GLY A 88 -30.18 19.32 6.45
N GLN A 89 -29.91 18.46 7.44
CA GLN A 89 -28.79 18.68 8.36
C GLN A 89 -27.45 18.34 7.68
N ALA A 90 -26.55 19.32 7.62
CA ALA A 90 -25.22 19.13 7.05
C ALA A 90 -24.33 18.24 7.93
N ASP A 91 -24.41 18.41 9.26
CA ASP A 91 -23.63 17.61 10.22
C ASP A 91 -24.17 16.17 10.33
N ILE A 92 -23.24 15.23 10.49
CA ILE A 92 -23.51 13.82 10.71
C ILE A 92 -23.78 13.48 12.18
N ALA A 93 -23.28 14.29 13.13
CA ALA A 93 -23.37 14.01 14.55
C ALA A 93 -24.81 13.82 15.06
N PRO A 94 -25.81 14.63 14.66
CA PRO A 94 -27.19 14.42 15.10
C PRO A 94 -27.78 13.11 14.58
N PHE A 95 -27.41 12.69 13.37
CA PHE A 95 -27.83 11.40 12.81
C PHE A 95 -27.28 10.25 13.66
N ARG A 96 -25.98 10.31 13.99
CA ARG A 96 -25.33 9.30 14.86
C ARG A 96 -25.96 9.24 16.24
N ALA A 97 -26.24 10.39 16.85
CA ALA A 97 -26.88 10.43 18.17
C ALA A 97 -28.27 9.77 18.17
N VAL A 98 -29.08 10.00 17.12
CA VAL A 98 -30.37 9.32 16.98
C VAL A 98 -30.18 7.81 16.78
N ALA A 99 -29.20 7.41 15.96
CA ALA A 99 -28.92 5.99 15.73
C ALA A 99 -28.43 5.28 17.01
N GLU A 100 -27.52 5.88 17.77
CA GLU A 100 -27.01 5.38 19.06
C GLU A 100 -28.12 5.24 20.10
N ALA A 101 -29.11 6.13 20.09
CA ALA A 101 -30.20 6.10 21.05
C ALA A 101 -31.33 5.15 20.65
N HIS A 102 -31.58 4.96 19.35
CA HIS A 102 -32.86 4.41 18.87
C HIS A 102 -32.77 3.26 17.87
N ASN A 103 -31.61 2.95 17.29
CA ASN A 103 -31.51 1.81 16.38
C ASN A 103 -31.90 0.53 17.10
N ILE A 104 -32.71 -0.31 16.45
CA ILE A 104 -33.13 -1.61 17.01
C ILE A 104 -32.14 -2.74 16.70
N ASP A 105 -31.11 -2.48 15.91
CA ASP A 105 -30.06 -3.42 15.53
C ASP A 105 -28.70 -3.03 16.17
N ASP A 106 -27.69 -3.87 15.94
CA ASP A 106 -26.37 -3.74 16.55
C ASP A 106 -25.55 -2.56 16.00
N THR A 107 -25.99 -1.94 14.89
CA THR A 107 -25.35 -0.73 14.37
C THR A 107 -25.47 0.45 15.33
N ARG A 108 -26.36 0.37 16.33
CA ARG A 108 -26.48 1.30 17.44
C ARG A 108 -25.12 1.67 18.06
N GLU A 109 -24.26 0.69 18.29
CA GLU A 109 -22.96 0.88 18.96
C GLU A 109 -21.96 1.72 18.15
N ARG A 110 -22.24 1.89 16.86
CA ARG A 110 -21.38 2.57 15.88
C ARG A 110 -22.13 3.69 15.17
N GLY A 111 -23.15 4.25 15.82
CA GLY A 111 -23.92 5.39 15.30
C GLY A 111 -24.63 5.11 13.98
N GLY A 112 -25.08 3.88 13.78
CA GLY A 112 -25.83 3.47 12.61
C GLY A 112 -24.97 3.18 11.38
N ASP A 113 -23.64 3.17 11.50
CA ASP A 113 -22.74 2.95 10.36
C ASP A 113 -22.92 1.55 9.78
N LEU A 114 -23.20 1.44 8.49
CA LEU A 114 -23.36 0.17 7.76
C LEU A 114 -22.07 -0.32 7.10
N LEU A 115 -20.97 0.44 7.20
CA LEU A 115 -19.73 0.21 6.46
C LEU A 115 -19.95 0.24 4.94
N PHE A 116 -18.95 -0.16 4.17
CA PHE A 116 -19.06 -0.27 2.72
C PHE A 116 -19.79 -1.54 2.33
N PHE A 117 -20.79 -1.42 1.47
CA PHE A 117 -21.51 -2.55 0.88
C PHE A 117 -21.77 -2.30 -0.61
N GLY A 118 -21.85 -3.39 -1.38
CA GLY A 118 -22.25 -3.38 -2.79
C GLY A 118 -23.77 -3.41 -2.95
N MET A 119 -24.26 -3.24 -4.18
CA MET A 119 -25.68 -3.41 -4.50
C MET A 119 -26.13 -4.86 -4.28
N GLU A 120 -25.23 -5.81 -4.52
CA GLU A 120 -25.45 -7.25 -4.39
C GLU A 120 -24.58 -7.85 -3.28
N GLY A 121 -24.84 -9.11 -2.91
CA GLY A 121 -24.08 -9.85 -1.90
C GLY A 121 -24.63 -9.71 -0.47
N GLU A 122 -23.76 -9.91 0.51
CA GLU A 122 -24.08 -9.75 1.94
C GLU A 122 -24.14 -8.25 2.32
N GLY A 123 -25.02 -7.90 3.25
CA GLY A 123 -25.16 -6.51 3.70
C GLY A 123 -26.54 -6.19 4.27
N PRO A 124 -26.90 -4.90 4.34
CA PRO A 124 -28.21 -4.47 4.79
C PRO A 124 -29.32 -4.96 3.83
N PRO A 125 -30.60 -4.92 4.24
CA PRO A 125 -31.72 -5.32 3.39
C PRO A 125 -31.71 -4.64 2.02
N GLN A 126 -32.18 -5.34 0.98
CA GLN A 126 -32.15 -4.87 -0.41
C GLN A 126 -32.70 -3.44 -0.59
N ALA A 127 -33.84 -3.13 0.01
CA ALA A 127 -34.45 -1.79 -0.07
C ALA A 127 -33.55 -0.68 0.53
N VAL A 128 -32.77 -1.00 1.57
CA VAL A 128 -31.80 -0.08 2.17
C VAL A 128 -30.61 0.13 1.23
N ARG A 129 -30.15 -0.92 0.57
CA ARG A 129 -29.08 -0.82 -0.45
C ARG A 129 -29.50 0.06 -1.61
N GLU A 130 -30.66 -0.22 -2.20
CA GLU A 130 -31.20 0.56 -3.32
C GLU A 130 -31.34 2.04 -2.96
N ALA A 131 -31.89 2.34 -1.78
CA ALA A 131 -32.00 3.71 -1.32
C ALA A 131 -30.64 4.38 -1.13
N ALA A 132 -29.65 3.69 -0.55
CA ALA A 132 -28.30 4.23 -0.40
C ALA A 132 -27.63 4.55 -1.75
N PHE A 133 -27.77 3.64 -2.73
CA PHE A 133 -27.24 3.82 -4.08
C PHE A 133 -27.98 4.89 -4.89
N ALA A 134 -29.26 5.15 -4.60
CA ALA A 134 -30.05 6.21 -5.23
C ALA A 134 -29.71 7.63 -4.74
N LEU A 135 -29.04 7.77 -3.58
CA LEU A 135 -28.67 9.08 -3.03
C LEU A 135 -27.58 9.77 -3.85
N ALA A 136 -27.86 10.95 -4.39
CA ALA A 136 -26.99 11.61 -5.35
C ALA A 136 -25.64 12.05 -4.76
N ARG A 137 -25.62 12.62 -3.54
CA ARG A 137 -24.42 13.22 -2.95
C ARG A 137 -24.15 12.69 -1.54
N ILE A 138 -22.87 12.63 -1.19
CA ILE A 138 -22.45 12.32 0.18
C ILE A 138 -23.06 13.37 1.13
N GLY A 139 -23.69 12.90 2.19
CA GLY A 139 -24.45 13.70 3.15
C GLY A 139 -25.96 13.72 2.88
N ASP A 140 -26.42 13.35 1.68
CA ASP A 140 -27.86 13.27 1.40
C ASP A 140 -28.52 12.17 2.27
N VAL A 141 -29.76 12.43 2.67
CA VAL A 141 -30.63 11.51 3.43
C VAL A 141 -31.75 11.01 2.52
N SER A 142 -32.21 9.77 2.73
CA SER A 142 -33.30 9.18 1.96
C SER A 142 -34.51 10.12 1.92
N PRO A 143 -35.13 10.34 0.75
CA PRO A 143 -36.23 11.29 0.61
C PRO A 143 -37.49 10.84 1.36
N GLU A 144 -37.59 9.53 1.58
CA GLU A 144 -38.71 8.83 2.22
C GLU A 144 -38.18 7.78 3.21
N VAL A 145 -39.09 7.25 4.04
CA VAL A 145 -38.83 6.12 4.93
C VAL A 145 -38.84 4.84 4.11
N ILE A 146 -37.81 4.01 4.30
CA ILE A 146 -37.62 2.76 3.58
C ILE A 146 -38.14 1.63 4.45
N GLU A 147 -38.96 0.74 3.90
CA GLU A 147 -39.50 -0.42 4.62
C GLU A 147 -38.70 -1.67 4.31
N SER A 148 -38.41 -2.48 5.33
CA SER A 148 -37.82 -3.81 5.17
C SER A 148 -38.36 -4.77 6.23
N PRO A 149 -38.10 -6.08 6.12
CA PRO A 149 -38.50 -7.05 7.14
C PRO A 149 -37.97 -6.75 8.55
N MET A 150 -36.89 -5.96 8.67
CA MET A 150 -36.34 -5.54 9.96
C MET A 150 -37.12 -4.37 10.60
N GLY A 151 -37.84 -3.57 9.81
CA GLY A 151 -38.52 -2.37 10.28
C GLY A 151 -38.45 -1.22 9.28
N PHE A 152 -38.47 0.00 9.80
CA PHE A 152 -38.49 1.23 9.01
C PHE A 152 -37.16 1.96 9.13
N HIS A 153 -36.58 2.29 7.97
CA HIS A 153 -35.22 2.78 7.83
C HIS A 153 -35.18 4.21 7.32
N ILE A 154 -34.16 4.94 7.78
CA ILE A 154 -33.72 6.22 7.22
C ILE A 154 -32.26 6.01 6.86
N VAL A 155 -31.85 6.40 5.66
CA VAL A 155 -30.50 6.17 5.18
C VAL A 155 -29.81 7.49 4.90
N ARG A 156 -28.55 7.63 5.29
CA ARG A 156 -27.70 8.77 4.95
C ARG A 156 -26.43 8.28 4.27
N LEU A 157 -26.14 8.81 3.09
CA LEU A 157 -24.93 8.45 2.35
C LEU A 157 -23.70 9.12 3.00
N THR A 158 -22.63 8.37 3.25
CA THR A 158 -21.39 8.89 3.86
C THR A 158 -20.15 8.64 3.03
N GLY A 159 -20.19 7.73 2.06
CA GLY A 159 -19.08 7.48 1.16
C GLY A 159 -19.50 6.72 -0.10
N ARG A 160 -18.70 6.84 -1.15
CA ARG A 160 -18.86 6.10 -2.41
C ARG A 160 -17.50 5.64 -2.92
N ARG A 161 -17.45 4.42 -3.46
CA ARG A 161 -16.35 3.86 -4.25
C ARG A 161 -16.92 3.50 -5.61
N ALA A 162 -16.32 4.06 -6.67
CA ALA A 162 -16.70 3.72 -8.02
C ALA A 162 -16.40 2.24 -8.30
N ALA A 163 -17.14 1.64 -9.24
CA ALA A 163 -16.76 0.34 -9.76
C ALA A 163 -15.37 0.44 -10.39
N LEU A 164 -14.52 -0.53 -10.08
CA LEU A 164 -13.30 -0.77 -10.83
C LEU A 164 -13.65 -1.86 -11.83
N GLU A 165 -13.57 -1.55 -13.12
CA GLU A 165 -13.70 -2.54 -14.17
C GLU A 165 -12.50 -2.40 -15.09
N ARG A 166 -11.65 -3.42 -15.12
CA ARG A 166 -10.51 -3.49 -16.03
C ARG A 166 -10.66 -4.73 -16.88
N SER A 167 -10.78 -4.54 -18.19
CA SER A 167 -10.85 -5.66 -19.12
C SER A 167 -9.51 -6.39 -19.17
N LEU A 168 -9.51 -7.66 -19.60
CA LEU A 168 -8.27 -8.42 -19.82
C LEU A 168 -7.28 -7.64 -20.69
N ALA A 169 -7.76 -6.97 -21.75
CA ALA A 169 -6.94 -6.17 -22.65
C ALA A 169 -6.24 -5.00 -21.93
N ASP A 170 -6.88 -4.39 -20.92
CA ASP A 170 -6.30 -3.28 -20.17
C ASP A 170 -5.19 -3.72 -19.20
N VAL A 171 -5.24 -4.98 -18.75
CA VAL A 171 -4.34 -5.53 -17.73
C VAL A 171 -3.43 -6.65 -18.23
N GLU A 172 -3.48 -6.98 -19.52
CA GLU A 172 -2.70 -8.06 -20.13
C GLU A 172 -1.18 -7.89 -19.89
N GLY A 173 -0.64 -6.70 -20.16
CA GLY A 173 0.79 -6.40 -19.95
C GLY A 173 1.21 -6.53 -18.47
N PRO A 174 0.49 -5.90 -17.52
CA PRO A 174 0.70 -6.12 -16.10
C PRO A 174 0.63 -7.59 -15.66
N ILE A 175 -0.38 -8.34 -16.12
CA ILE A 175 -0.54 -9.77 -15.81
C ILE A 175 0.63 -10.58 -16.36
N ARG A 176 1.03 -10.33 -17.61
CA ARG A 176 2.18 -10.98 -18.23
C ARG A 176 3.46 -10.77 -17.41
N ASN A 177 3.67 -9.55 -16.91
CA ASN A 177 4.81 -9.24 -16.05
C ASN A 177 4.70 -9.92 -14.67
N ALA A 178 3.50 -10.00 -14.09
CA ALA A 178 3.27 -10.68 -12.81
C ALA A 178 3.57 -12.18 -12.91
N ILE A 179 3.02 -12.85 -13.94
CA ILE A 179 3.29 -14.26 -14.23
C ILE A 179 4.78 -14.47 -14.47
N TRP A 180 5.43 -13.60 -15.25
CA TRP A 180 6.87 -13.70 -15.50
C TRP A 180 7.70 -13.53 -14.23
N ALA A 181 7.36 -12.58 -13.37
CA ALA A 181 8.05 -12.36 -12.10
C ALA A 181 7.92 -13.59 -11.18
N GLU A 182 6.72 -14.18 -11.10
CA GLU A 182 6.48 -15.39 -10.32
C GLU A 182 7.30 -16.58 -10.85
N GLN A 183 7.32 -16.79 -12.17
CA GLN A 183 8.12 -17.85 -12.79
C GLN A 183 9.62 -17.67 -12.54
N ARG A 184 10.13 -16.42 -12.60
CA ARG A 184 11.53 -16.12 -12.26
C ARG A 184 11.86 -16.48 -10.82
N GLU A 185 10.97 -16.13 -9.90
CA GLU A 185 11.16 -16.43 -8.49
C GLU A 185 11.13 -17.94 -8.22
N GLN A 186 10.21 -18.68 -8.84
CA GLN A 186 10.15 -20.14 -8.74
C GLN A 186 11.39 -20.83 -9.35
N ALA A 187 11.89 -20.32 -10.47
CA ALA A 187 13.10 -20.87 -11.11
C ALA A 187 14.35 -20.57 -10.27
N ARG A 188 14.46 -19.37 -9.70
CA ARG A 188 15.51 -19.01 -8.73
C ARG A 188 15.48 -19.92 -7.52
N GLN A 189 14.30 -20.17 -6.96
CA GLN A 189 14.15 -21.03 -5.78
C GLN A 189 14.57 -22.47 -6.07
N ARG A 190 14.17 -23.03 -7.21
CA ARG A 190 14.61 -24.36 -7.67
C ARG A 190 16.12 -24.46 -7.79
N LEU A 191 16.77 -23.47 -8.41
CA LEU A 191 18.22 -23.43 -8.53
C LEU A 191 18.91 -23.41 -7.16
N LEU A 192 18.39 -22.63 -6.21
CA LEU A 192 18.95 -22.61 -4.85
C LEU A 192 18.81 -23.97 -4.16
N ASP A 193 17.69 -24.65 -4.34
CA ASP A 193 17.46 -25.95 -3.72
C ASP A 193 18.35 -27.05 -4.35
N GLU A 194 18.58 -26.99 -5.67
CA GLU A 194 19.58 -27.83 -6.36
C GLU A 194 21.00 -27.58 -5.83
N LEU A 195 21.43 -26.32 -5.78
CA LEU A 195 22.76 -25.95 -5.29
C LEU A 195 22.97 -26.34 -3.82
N ARG A 196 21.94 -26.24 -2.97
CA ARG A 196 21.99 -26.73 -1.58
C ARG A 196 22.13 -28.25 -1.50
N GLY A 197 21.50 -28.99 -2.41
CA GLY A 197 21.61 -30.45 -2.45
C GLY A 197 22.97 -30.94 -2.96
N GLU A 198 23.60 -30.20 -3.87
CA GLU A 198 24.91 -30.53 -4.44
C GLU A 198 26.09 -30.01 -3.60
N ALA A 199 25.89 -28.95 -2.82
CA ALA A 199 26.92 -28.38 -1.98
C ALA A 199 26.99 -29.08 -0.61
N GLN A 200 28.18 -29.53 -0.21
CA GLN A 200 28.50 -29.74 1.20
C GLN A 200 28.69 -28.37 1.87
N ILE A 201 27.58 -27.72 2.21
CA ILE A 201 27.62 -26.49 3.01
C ILE A 201 27.88 -26.89 4.46
N GLU A 202 29.14 -26.81 4.90
CA GLU A 202 29.46 -26.80 6.33
C GLU A 202 29.05 -25.43 6.89
N GLU A 203 27.85 -25.36 7.49
CA GLU A 203 27.44 -24.22 8.28
C GLU A 203 28.32 -24.16 9.54
N HIS A 204 29.42 -23.41 9.50
CA HIS A 204 30.19 -23.08 10.69
C HIS A 204 29.45 -22.00 11.49
N VAL A 205 28.34 -22.37 12.11
CA VAL A 205 27.54 -21.50 13.00
C VAL A 205 28.42 -20.92 14.13
N ASP A 206 29.41 -21.69 14.56
CA ASP A 206 30.43 -21.34 15.56
C ASP A 206 31.27 -20.10 15.17
N VAL A 207 31.42 -19.83 13.87
CA VAL A 207 32.15 -18.66 13.33
C VAL A 207 31.25 -17.42 13.26
N LEU A 208 29.93 -17.60 13.14
CA LEU A 208 28.96 -16.51 13.16
C LEU A 208 28.78 -15.92 14.57
N ASP A 209 28.80 -16.76 15.60
CA ASP A 209 28.74 -16.32 17.01
C ASP A 209 30.05 -15.66 17.48
N SER A 210 31.17 -15.93 16.81
CA SER A 210 32.47 -15.33 17.11
C SER A 210 32.79 -14.07 16.29
N LEU A 211 31.93 -13.68 15.35
CA LEU A 211 31.98 -12.37 14.69
C LEU A 211 31.51 -11.28 15.65
N GLN A 212 32.45 -10.77 16.47
CA GLN A 212 32.29 -9.48 17.13
C GLN A 212 32.29 -8.39 16.05
N LEU A 213 31.10 -7.99 15.59
CA LEU A 213 30.94 -6.73 14.88
C LEU A 213 31.20 -5.60 15.89
N ASP A 214 32.43 -5.10 15.90
CA ASP A 214 32.74 -3.87 16.62
C ASP A 214 31.77 -2.79 16.13
N PRO A 215 30.96 -2.16 17.02
CA PRO A 215 30.13 -1.05 16.61
C PRO A 215 31.05 0.02 16.00
N PRO A 216 30.67 0.66 14.87
CA PRO A 216 31.48 1.70 14.29
C PRO A 216 31.74 2.75 15.37
N ARG A 217 33.02 3.01 15.65
CA ARG A 217 33.41 3.98 16.68
C ARG A 217 32.70 5.30 16.37
N PRO A 218 32.12 5.98 17.37
CA PRO A 218 31.64 7.32 17.18
C PRO A 218 32.80 8.16 16.65
N VAL A 219 32.64 8.72 15.45
CA VAL A 219 33.59 9.70 14.93
C VAL A 219 33.51 10.87 15.89
N ALA A 220 34.56 11.08 16.68
CA ALA A 220 34.65 12.23 17.56
C ALA A 220 34.48 13.50 16.70
N PRO A 221 33.78 14.54 17.19
CA PRO A 221 33.70 15.79 16.47
C PRO A 221 35.13 16.29 16.28
N THR A 222 35.55 16.42 15.03
CA THR A 222 36.80 17.06 14.66
C THR A 222 36.74 18.50 15.16
N ASP A 223 37.57 18.83 16.16
CA ASP A 223 37.82 20.20 16.55
C ASP A 223 38.22 21.04 15.33
N PRO A 224 37.83 22.31 15.26
CA PRO A 224 38.02 23.13 14.08
C PRO A 224 39.50 23.31 13.76
N GLU A 225 39.82 23.15 12.47
CA GLU A 225 41.13 23.34 11.88
C GLU A 225 41.79 24.66 12.36
N PRO A 226 43.10 24.67 12.67
CA PRO A 226 43.80 25.91 12.97
C PRO A 226 43.88 26.76 11.70
N THR A 227 43.33 27.97 11.77
CA THR A 227 43.52 29.03 10.78
C THR A 227 45.00 29.18 10.42
N SER A 228 45.31 28.91 9.16
CA SER A 228 46.61 29.23 8.55
C SER A 228 46.73 30.74 8.31
N PRO A 229 47.91 31.36 8.49
CA PRO A 229 48.06 32.81 8.43
C PRO A 229 48.16 33.28 6.98
N ALA A 230 47.34 34.27 6.61
CA ALA A 230 47.56 35.08 5.42
C ALA A 230 48.69 36.09 5.72
N GLY A 231 49.71 36.08 4.88
CA GLY A 231 50.93 36.86 5.06
C GLY A 231 50.86 38.30 4.54
N ALA A 232 51.98 38.97 4.85
CA ALA A 232 52.67 40.04 4.12
C ALA A 232 52.19 41.51 4.23
N GLU A 233 53.00 42.25 5.00
CA GLU A 233 53.72 43.48 4.61
C GLU A 233 52.96 44.79 4.31
N SER A 234 53.20 45.81 5.14
CA SER A 234 54.10 46.92 4.75
C SER A 234 54.30 47.90 5.92
N GLU A 235 55.55 48.00 6.35
CA GLU A 235 56.08 49.17 7.07
C GLU A 235 56.13 50.37 6.11
N THR A 236 55.70 51.55 6.55
CA THR A 236 56.48 52.78 6.28
C THR A 236 56.26 53.81 7.38
N GLU A 237 57.40 54.24 7.90
CA GLU A 237 57.71 55.15 9.01
C GLU A 237 57.58 56.65 8.63
N ALA A 238 56.76 57.38 9.41
CA ALA A 238 57.00 58.69 10.06
C ALA A 238 57.36 59.97 9.24
N PRO A 239 57.40 61.18 9.86
CA PRO A 239 56.95 61.59 11.20
C PRO A 239 55.75 62.57 11.21
#